data_AF-M5EZ13-F1
#
_entry.id   AF-M5EZ13-F1
#
_cell.length_a   1.000
_cell.length_b   1.000
_cell.length_c   1.000
_cell.angle_alpha   90.00
_cell.angle_beta   90.00
_cell.angle_gamma   90.00
#
_symmetry.space_group_name_H-M   'P 1'
#
loop_
_entity.id
_entity.type
_entity.pdbx_description
1 polymer ?
#
loop_
_entity_poly.entity_id
_entity_poly.type
_entity_poly.pdbx_seq_one_letter_code
_entity_poly.pdbx_strand_id
1 'polypeptide(L)'
;MQTEPNVTPSAEDICRVWRADRHLSSGAAIVYMQRIKLFRAYCVEHGLVERGELTLERVNRFIDWYAQRRNLDPRSLHLFRSGLRSLNRIYHSLGLAPPPWRSPRPAKPPATPLLSEYADYLLRHRGNPQATVDQKLYHIGKLQDHLAQAGEDWHSIRLVDVDAFLVAYAQRYSRSYVSGVACSIRCFLRFLHWSDRIPVDLSEAVIAPVQPRLERPRRALAWEDVQRLLKAVDRSTLMGLRDYALLLMMSTYGLGAGEAIRLRFEDIDWEADTLSVVRPKTGTAFTLPLLPAVAKALADYLGSMKKLGVSSAPG
;
A
#
# COMPACT_ATOMS: atom_id res chain seq x y z
N MET A 1 -27.47 -28.96 5.91
CA MET A 1 -26.45 -27.94 5.63
C MET A 1 -26.15 -28.01 4.13
N GLN A 2 -26.82 -27.18 3.33
CA GLN A 2 -26.72 -27.23 1.87
C GLN A 2 -25.37 -26.65 1.44
N THR A 3 -24.53 -27.46 0.82
CA THR A 3 -23.29 -27.04 0.16
C THR A 3 -23.68 -26.17 -1.02
N GLU A 4 -23.49 -24.85 -0.93
CA GLU A 4 -23.60 -23.97 -2.09
C GLU A 4 -22.71 -24.52 -3.22
N PRO A 5 -23.20 -24.57 -4.47
CA PRO A 5 -22.39 -25.03 -5.59
C PRO A 5 -21.13 -24.16 -5.70
N ASN A 6 -19.98 -24.80 -5.89
CA ASN A 6 -18.69 -24.13 -6.10
C ASN A 6 -18.65 -23.46 -7.48
N VAL A 7 -19.47 -22.42 -7.66
CA VAL A 7 -19.60 -21.67 -8.91
C VAL A 7 -18.33 -20.87 -9.12
N THR A 8 -17.58 -21.24 -10.16
CA THR A 8 -16.36 -20.56 -10.55
C THR A 8 -16.66 -19.69 -11.77
N PRO A 9 -16.36 -18.37 -11.77
CA PRO A 9 -16.66 -17.48 -12.88
C PRO A 9 -16.01 -17.98 -14.18
N SER A 10 -16.81 -18.10 -15.24
CA SER A 10 -16.27 -18.46 -16.55
C SER A 10 -15.40 -17.33 -17.11
N ALA A 11 -14.60 -17.61 -18.14
CA ALA A 11 -13.83 -16.57 -18.82
C ALA A 11 -14.75 -15.50 -19.44
N GLU A 12 -15.96 -15.87 -19.85
CA GLU A 12 -16.98 -14.96 -20.36
C GLU A 12 -17.55 -14.07 -19.25
N ASP A 13 -17.83 -14.63 -18.07
CA ASP A 13 -18.28 -13.84 -16.91
C ASP A 13 -17.22 -12.82 -16.49
N ILE A 14 -15.95 -13.24 -16.43
CA ILE A 14 -14.81 -12.38 -16.10
C ILE A 14 -14.68 -11.25 -17.14
N CYS A 15 -14.73 -11.57 -18.43
CA CYS A 15 -14.66 -10.57 -19.49
C CYS A 15 -15.87 -9.64 -19.49
N ARG A 16 -17.07 -10.16 -19.24
CA ARG A 16 -18.31 -9.37 -19.13
C ARG A 16 -18.21 -8.37 -18.00
N VAL A 17 -17.79 -8.83 -16.81
CA VAL A 17 -17.60 -7.94 -15.65
C VAL A 17 -16.52 -6.92 -15.94
N TRP A 18 -15.34 -7.29 -16.45
CA TRP A 18 -14.29 -6.31 -16.77
C TRP A 18 -14.70 -5.29 -17.83
N ARG A 19 -15.48 -5.70 -18.84
CA ARG A 19 -16.02 -4.78 -19.86
C ARG A 19 -17.10 -3.86 -19.28
N ALA A 20 -17.98 -4.40 -18.43
CA ALA A 20 -19.00 -3.61 -17.74
C ALA A 20 -18.39 -2.63 -16.74
N ASP A 21 -17.31 -3.04 -16.05
CA ASP A 21 -16.58 -2.19 -15.12
C ASP A 21 -15.93 -1.03 -15.89
N ARG A 22 -15.55 -1.14 -17.18
CA ARG A 22 -14.78 -0.11 -17.93
C ARG A 22 -13.43 0.28 -17.27
N HIS A 23 -13.03 -0.38 -16.18
CA HIS A 23 -11.90 -0.06 -15.32
C HIS A 23 -10.59 -0.79 -15.73
N LEU A 24 -10.63 -1.71 -16.70
CA LEU A 24 -9.48 -2.53 -17.10
C LEU A 24 -9.22 -2.43 -18.61
N SER A 25 -8.01 -2.01 -19.00
CA SER A 25 -7.61 -1.97 -20.41
C SER A 25 -7.54 -3.37 -21.02
N SER A 26 -7.78 -3.48 -22.33
CA SER A 26 -7.75 -4.77 -23.05
C SER A 26 -6.41 -5.50 -22.90
N GLY A 27 -5.29 -4.77 -22.87
CA GLY A 27 -3.96 -5.35 -22.65
C GLY A 27 -3.78 -5.91 -21.23
N ALA A 28 -4.24 -5.19 -20.21
CA ALA A 28 -4.18 -5.67 -18.82
C ALA A 28 -5.08 -6.90 -18.60
N ALA A 29 -6.25 -6.93 -19.25
CA ALA A 29 -7.17 -8.07 -19.21
C ALA A 29 -6.53 -9.37 -19.75
N ILE A 30 -5.78 -9.28 -20.86
CA ILE A 30 -5.06 -10.45 -21.41
C ILE A 30 -4.05 -10.99 -20.41
N VAL A 31 -3.22 -10.09 -19.84
CA VAL A 31 -2.20 -10.49 -18.86
C VAL A 31 -2.87 -11.11 -17.63
N TYR A 32 -3.92 -10.49 -17.10
CA TYR A 32 -4.62 -11.00 -15.92
C TYR A 32 -5.27 -12.36 -16.19
N MET A 33 -5.88 -12.55 -17.36
CA MET A 33 -6.48 -13.83 -17.74
C MET A 33 -5.43 -14.95 -17.78
N GLN A 34 -4.22 -14.68 -18.29
CA GLN A 34 -3.12 -15.65 -18.23
C GLN A 34 -2.72 -15.99 -16.79
N ARG A 35 -2.66 -15.00 -15.89
CA ARG A 35 -2.33 -15.23 -14.47
C ARG A 35 -3.42 -16.02 -13.75
N ILE A 36 -4.69 -15.73 -14.02
CA ILE A 36 -5.84 -16.47 -13.48
C ILE A 36 -5.82 -17.92 -13.96
N LYS A 37 -5.53 -18.18 -15.25
CA LYS A 37 -5.39 -19.55 -15.76
C LYS A 37 -4.33 -20.36 -15.02
N LEU A 38 -3.16 -19.75 -14.76
CA LEU A 38 -2.09 -20.40 -14.01
C LEU A 38 -2.47 -20.68 -12.56
N PHE A 39 -3.19 -19.76 -11.92
CA PHE A 39 -3.70 -19.96 -10.57
C PHE A 39 -4.77 -21.07 -10.51
N ARG A 40 -5.67 -21.13 -11.48
CA ARG A 40 -6.65 -22.23 -11.62
C ARG A 40 -5.98 -23.58 -11.72
N ALA A 41 -4.93 -23.68 -12.55
CA ALA A 41 -4.16 -24.91 -12.68
C ALA A 41 -3.52 -25.32 -11.33
N TYR A 42 -2.97 -24.36 -10.58
CA TYR A 42 -2.45 -24.60 -9.24
C TYR A 42 -3.52 -25.11 -8.27
N CYS A 43 -4.71 -24.50 -8.26
CA CYS A 43 -5.82 -24.92 -7.42
C CYS A 43 -6.27 -26.35 -7.75
N VAL A 44 -6.39 -26.69 -9.04
CA VAL A 44 -6.75 -28.05 -9.48
C VAL A 44 -5.68 -29.07 -9.05
N GLU A 45 -4.40 -28.76 -9.27
CA GLU A 45 -3.28 -29.64 -8.91
C GLU A 45 -3.22 -29.94 -7.40
N HIS A 46 -3.69 -29.02 -6.56
CA HIS A 46 -3.64 -29.15 -5.10
C HIS A 46 -5.01 -29.44 -4.46
N GLY A 47 -6.05 -29.70 -5.26
CA GLY A 47 -7.41 -29.95 -4.76
C GLY A 47 -8.02 -28.77 -3.98
N LEU A 48 -7.62 -27.54 -4.30
CA LEU A 48 -8.04 -26.32 -3.62
C LEU A 48 -9.25 -25.67 -4.32
N VAL A 49 -10.11 -25.04 -3.53
CA VAL A 49 -11.25 -24.26 -4.03
C VAL A 49 -10.80 -22.84 -4.37
N GLU A 50 -10.84 -22.44 -5.65
CA GLU A 50 -10.41 -21.11 -6.14
C GLU A 50 -10.88 -19.97 -5.23
N ARG A 51 -12.19 -19.94 -4.93
CA ARG A 51 -12.81 -18.90 -4.10
C ARG A 51 -12.12 -18.75 -2.73
N GLY A 52 -11.78 -19.87 -2.08
CA GLY A 52 -11.15 -19.87 -0.76
C GLY A 52 -9.67 -19.45 -0.77
N GLU A 53 -9.02 -19.59 -1.93
CA GLU A 53 -7.61 -19.25 -2.11
C GLU A 53 -7.36 -17.77 -2.47
N LEU A 54 -8.41 -17.00 -2.77
CA LEU A 54 -8.33 -15.58 -3.13
C LEU A 54 -8.07 -14.64 -1.93
N THR A 55 -7.12 -15.00 -1.08
CA THR A 55 -6.58 -14.16 0.00
C THR A 55 -5.12 -13.79 -0.30
N LEU A 56 -4.62 -12.69 0.27
CA LEU A 56 -3.24 -12.27 -0.04
C LEU A 56 -2.20 -13.32 0.38
N GLU A 57 -2.41 -13.98 1.52
CA GLU A 57 -1.51 -15.02 2.02
C GLU A 57 -1.47 -16.23 1.08
N ARG A 58 -2.63 -16.78 0.74
CA ARG A 58 -2.75 -17.97 -0.11
C ARG A 58 -2.27 -17.69 -1.54
N VAL A 59 -2.56 -16.50 -2.06
CA VAL A 59 -2.00 -16.04 -3.33
C VAL A 59 -0.47 -15.90 -3.26
N ASN A 60 0.10 -15.41 -2.16
CA ASN A 60 1.56 -15.38 -2.00
C ASN A 60 2.16 -16.79 -1.98
N ARG A 61 1.51 -17.74 -1.30
CA ARG A 61 1.94 -19.16 -1.32
C ARG A 61 1.97 -19.72 -2.74
N PHE A 62 0.94 -19.42 -3.54
CA PHE A 62 0.93 -19.77 -4.96
C PHE A 62 2.07 -19.10 -5.74
N ILE A 63 2.33 -17.81 -5.51
CA ILE A 63 3.42 -17.08 -6.19
C ILE A 63 4.76 -17.70 -5.83
N ASP A 64 5.00 -18.03 -4.57
CA ASP A 64 6.24 -18.64 -4.10
C ASP A 64 6.42 -20.04 -4.71
N TRP A 65 5.36 -20.85 -4.74
CA TRP A 65 5.35 -22.16 -5.41
C TRP A 65 5.65 -22.04 -6.90
N TYR A 66 5.01 -21.10 -7.60
CA TYR A 66 5.20 -20.90 -9.03
C TYR A 66 6.62 -20.40 -9.35
N ALA A 67 7.13 -19.49 -8.52
CA ALA A 67 8.49 -18.96 -8.62
C ALA A 67 9.53 -20.07 -8.46
N GLN A 68 9.38 -20.94 -7.45
CA GLN A 68 10.25 -22.09 -7.24
C GLN A 68 10.22 -23.05 -8.43
N ARG A 69 9.03 -23.41 -8.91
CA ARG A 69 8.86 -24.34 -10.04
C ARG A 69 9.43 -23.81 -11.36
N ARG A 70 9.48 -22.50 -11.53
CA ARG A 70 9.98 -21.84 -12.75
C ARG A 70 11.37 -21.22 -12.59
N ASN A 71 12.00 -21.36 -11.43
CA ASN A 71 13.26 -20.72 -11.08
C ASN A 71 13.26 -19.20 -11.36
N LEU A 72 12.19 -18.52 -10.92
CA LEU A 72 12.00 -17.07 -11.08
C LEU A 72 12.09 -16.37 -9.72
N ASP A 73 12.47 -15.09 -9.72
CA ASP A 73 12.38 -14.24 -8.52
C ASP A 73 10.89 -13.93 -8.23
N PRO A 74 10.34 -14.31 -7.06
CA PRO A 74 8.95 -13.98 -6.67
C PRO A 74 8.61 -12.50 -6.78
N ARG A 75 9.59 -11.59 -6.62
CA ARG A 75 9.37 -10.13 -6.72
C ARG A 75 9.02 -9.69 -8.15
N SER A 76 9.49 -10.42 -9.15
CA SER A 76 9.15 -10.17 -10.56
C SER A 76 7.68 -10.48 -10.88
N LEU A 77 7.01 -11.26 -10.03
CA LEU A 77 5.66 -11.80 -10.25
C LEU A 77 4.54 -10.92 -9.67
N HIS A 78 4.80 -9.64 -9.40
CA HIS A 78 3.84 -8.70 -8.78
C HIS A 78 2.49 -8.60 -9.51
N LEU A 79 2.45 -8.81 -10.83
CA LEU A 79 1.22 -8.80 -11.63
C LEU A 79 0.25 -9.94 -11.30
N PHE A 80 0.72 -11.05 -10.71
CA PHE A 80 -0.15 -12.12 -10.22
C PHE A 80 -1.05 -11.61 -9.09
N ARG A 81 -0.51 -10.81 -8.17
CA ARG A 81 -1.31 -10.21 -7.09
C ARG A 81 -2.40 -9.31 -7.65
N SER A 82 -2.07 -8.48 -8.64
CA SER A 82 -3.05 -7.56 -9.25
C SER A 82 -4.14 -8.30 -10.01
N GLY A 83 -3.78 -9.32 -10.80
CA GLY A 83 -4.76 -10.15 -11.53
C GLY A 83 -5.69 -10.93 -10.62
N LEU A 84 -5.16 -11.56 -9.56
CA LEU A 84 -5.95 -12.33 -8.62
C LEU A 84 -6.78 -11.46 -7.68
N ARG A 85 -6.32 -10.25 -7.36
CA ARG A 85 -7.14 -9.23 -6.68
C ARG A 85 -8.32 -8.81 -7.55
N SER A 86 -8.11 -8.67 -8.86
CA SER A 86 -9.19 -8.37 -9.81
C SER A 86 -10.21 -9.51 -9.85
N LEU A 87 -9.75 -10.77 -9.87
CA LEU A 87 -10.64 -11.93 -9.76
C LEU A 87 -11.44 -11.93 -8.45
N ASN A 88 -10.82 -11.64 -7.30
CA ASN A 88 -11.53 -11.49 -6.03
C ASN A 88 -12.66 -10.43 -6.10
N ARG A 89 -12.43 -9.30 -6.78
CA ARG A 89 -13.48 -8.29 -7.01
C ARG A 89 -14.62 -8.80 -7.90
N ILE A 90 -14.31 -9.60 -8.93
CA ILE A 90 -15.33 -10.21 -9.79
C ILE A 90 -16.23 -11.13 -8.98
N TYR A 91 -15.66 -11.96 -8.12
CA TYR A 91 -16.44 -12.79 -7.19
C TYR A 91 -17.38 -11.96 -6.31
N HIS A 92 -16.94 -10.79 -5.82
CA HIS A 92 -17.83 -9.86 -5.12
C HIS A 92 -18.93 -9.30 -6.02
N SER A 93 -18.63 -8.90 -7.26
CA SER A 93 -19.62 -8.38 -8.21
C SER A 93 -20.69 -9.40 -8.61
N LEU A 94 -20.35 -10.69 -8.54
CA LEU A 94 -21.25 -11.81 -8.82
C LEU A 94 -22.01 -12.28 -7.57
N GLY A 95 -21.84 -11.62 -6.41
CA GLY A 95 -22.52 -11.98 -5.17
C GLY A 95 -21.98 -13.23 -4.46
N LEU A 96 -20.83 -13.78 -4.91
CA LEU A 96 -20.29 -15.06 -4.42
C LEU A 96 -19.41 -14.94 -3.16
N ALA A 97 -19.38 -13.75 -2.54
CA ALA A 97 -18.74 -13.41 -1.26
C ALA A 97 -17.39 -14.15 -0.98
N PRO A 98 -16.32 -13.86 -1.74
CA PRO A 98 -15.01 -14.42 -1.47
C PRO A 98 -14.45 -13.85 -0.14
N PRO A 99 -13.45 -14.51 0.46
CA PRO A 99 -12.78 -13.97 1.63
C PRO A 99 -12.17 -12.60 1.31
N PRO A 100 -12.09 -11.70 2.31
CA PRO A 100 -11.59 -10.35 2.09
C PRO A 100 -10.13 -10.38 1.64
N TRP A 101 -9.81 -9.63 0.58
CA TRP A 101 -8.43 -9.46 0.10
C TRP A 101 -7.59 -8.65 1.10
N ARG A 102 -7.16 -9.31 2.17
CA ARG A 102 -6.31 -8.74 3.22
C ARG A 102 -5.07 -9.61 3.36
N SER A 103 -3.92 -8.98 3.62
CA SER A 103 -2.90 -9.70 4.40
C SER A 103 -3.58 -10.14 5.69
N PRO A 104 -3.30 -11.32 6.25
CA PRO A 104 -3.45 -11.50 7.68
C PRO A 104 -2.74 -10.30 8.28
N ARG A 105 -3.51 -9.34 8.83
CA ARG A 105 -2.90 -8.33 9.69
C ARG A 105 -2.28 -9.23 10.75
N PRO A 106 -0.93 -9.26 10.90
CA PRO A 106 -0.34 -10.06 11.95
C PRO A 106 -1.15 -9.71 13.20
N ALA A 107 -1.68 -10.74 13.87
CA ALA A 107 -2.51 -10.54 15.05
C ALA A 107 -1.79 -9.45 15.84
N LYS A 108 -2.47 -8.31 16.07
CA LYS A 108 -1.85 -7.22 16.83
C LYS A 108 -1.29 -7.93 18.06
N PRO A 109 0.03 -7.91 18.31
CA PRO A 109 0.56 -8.55 19.50
C PRO A 109 -0.32 -8.08 20.66
N PRO A 110 -0.74 -8.98 21.57
CA PRO A 110 -1.66 -8.61 22.63
C PRO A 110 -1.12 -7.33 23.24
N ALA A 111 -1.93 -6.27 23.20
CA ALA A 111 -1.48 -4.94 23.55
C ALA A 111 -1.03 -5.02 25.00
N THR A 112 0.27 -5.11 25.23
CA THR A 112 0.79 -5.04 26.59
C THR A 112 0.43 -3.65 27.11
N PRO A 113 0.23 -3.49 28.42
CA PRO A 113 0.03 -2.17 29.01
C PRO A 113 1.10 -1.19 28.54
N LEU A 114 2.36 -1.64 28.49
CA LEU A 114 3.49 -0.87 27.97
C LEU A 114 3.34 -0.41 26.51
N LEU A 115 2.92 -1.30 25.60
CA LEU A 115 2.73 -0.92 24.19
C LEU A 115 1.53 0.02 24.01
N SER A 116 0.55 -0.06 24.91
CA SER A 116 -0.61 0.85 24.93
C SER A 116 -0.19 2.23 25.43
N GLU A 117 0.58 2.29 26.52
CA GLU A 117 1.22 3.52 27.02
C GLU A 117 2.12 4.17 25.94
N TYR A 118 2.90 3.36 25.23
CA TYR A 118 3.72 3.87 24.13
C TYR A 118 2.88 4.40 22.95
N ALA A 119 1.78 3.72 22.62
CA ALA A 119 0.86 4.19 21.59
C ALA A 119 0.26 5.56 21.95
N ASP A 120 -0.19 5.72 23.20
CA ASP A 120 -0.69 6.97 23.73
C ASP A 120 0.38 8.06 23.76
N TYR A 121 1.62 7.71 24.13
CA TYR A 121 2.77 8.61 24.07
C TYR A 121 3.01 9.13 22.64
N LEU A 122 3.02 8.23 21.65
CA LEU A 122 3.23 8.61 20.25
C LEU A 122 2.10 9.49 19.72
N LEU A 123 0.84 9.21 20.08
CA LEU A 123 -0.31 9.99 19.65
C LEU A 123 -0.34 11.37 20.32
N ARG A 124 -0.34 11.41 21.66
CA ARG A 124 -0.61 12.64 22.43
C ARG A 124 0.61 13.52 22.60
N HIS A 125 1.78 12.94 22.84
CA HIS A 125 2.99 13.71 23.16
C HIS A 125 3.86 13.97 21.92
N ARG A 126 3.89 13.04 20.95
CA ARG A 126 4.67 13.20 19.72
C ARG A 126 3.85 13.70 18.53
N GLY A 127 2.53 13.70 18.62
CA GLY A 127 1.64 14.12 17.53
C GLY A 127 1.71 13.22 16.30
N ASN A 128 2.12 11.96 16.46
CA ASN A 128 2.25 11.05 15.33
C ASN A 128 0.87 10.68 14.77
N PRO A 129 0.68 10.68 13.44
CA PRO A 129 -0.55 10.14 12.84
C PRO A 129 -0.75 8.66 13.17
N GLN A 130 -1.99 8.20 13.30
CA GLN A 130 -2.33 6.80 13.65
C GLN A 130 -1.60 5.77 12.79
N ALA A 131 -1.45 6.02 11.49
CA ALA A 131 -0.72 5.11 10.59
C ALA A 131 0.77 4.95 10.97
N THR A 132 1.39 6.02 11.46
CA THR A 132 2.79 5.98 11.95
C THR A 132 2.87 5.25 13.28
N VAL A 133 1.87 5.41 14.15
CA VAL A 133 1.77 4.70 15.43
C VAL A 133 1.64 3.20 15.19
N ASP A 134 0.70 2.79 14.33
CA ASP A 134 0.51 1.40 13.92
C ASP A 134 1.81 0.79 13.38
N GLN A 135 2.56 1.54 12.55
CA GLN A 135 3.84 1.07 12.00
C GLN A 135 4.92 0.93 13.07
N LYS A 136 5.05 1.90 13.99
CA LYS A 136 6.01 1.83 15.10
C LYS A 136 5.71 0.64 16.01
N LEU A 137 4.45 0.48 16.41
CA LEU A 137 4.00 -0.67 17.22
C LEU A 137 4.27 -2.00 16.52
N TYR A 138 4.06 -2.07 15.20
CA TYR A 138 4.40 -3.27 14.44
C TYR A 138 5.89 -3.62 14.51
N HIS A 139 6.78 -2.63 14.35
CA HIS A 139 8.22 -2.85 14.49
C HIS A 139 8.62 -3.27 15.90
N ILE A 140 8.06 -2.63 16.94
CA ILE A 140 8.36 -2.97 18.33
C ILE A 140 7.81 -4.35 18.71
N GLY A 141 6.61 -4.71 18.26
CA GLY A 141 6.08 -6.06 18.45
C GLY A 141 7.00 -7.13 17.86
N LYS A 142 7.65 -6.85 16.73
CA LYS A 142 8.62 -7.78 16.15
C LYS A 142 9.91 -7.90 16.95
N LEU A 143 10.37 -6.81 17.56
CA LEU A 143 11.48 -6.86 18.51
C LEU A 143 11.08 -7.64 19.77
N GLN A 144 9.85 -7.45 20.26
CA GLN A 144 9.31 -8.20 21.40
C GLN A 144 9.30 -9.70 21.13
N ASP A 145 8.80 -10.10 19.96
CA ASP A 145 8.80 -11.50 19.52
C ASP A 145 10.23 -12.09 19.53
N HIS A 146 11.22 -11.28 19.14
CA HIS A 146 12.62 -11.71 19.11
C HIS A 146 13.22 -11.85 20.52
N LEU A 147 12.96 -10.90 21.41
CA LEU A 147 13.42 -10.96 22.80
C LEU A 147 12.79 -12.15 23.54
N ALA A 148 11.49 -12.38 23.34
CA ALA A 148 10.78 -13.50 23.95
C ALA A 148 11.36 -14.87 23.51
N GLN A 149 11.84 -14.99 22.27
CA GLN A 149 12.53 -16.20 21.80
C GLN A 149 13.89 -16.43 22.47
N ALA A 150 14.54 -15.36 22.93
CA ALA A 150 15.78 -15.42 23.72
C ALA A 150 15.53 -15.55 25.24
N GLY A 151 14.25 -15.51 25.68
CA GLY A 151 13.90 -15.52 27.10
C GLY A 151 14.14 -14.18 27.82
N GLU A 152 14.31 -13.09 27.07
CA GLU A 152 14.60 -11.76 27.58
C GLU A 152 13.34 -10.87 27.60
N ASP A 153 13.34 -9.81 28.41
CA ASP A 153 12.24 -8.85 28.51
C ASP A 153 12.71 -7.41 28.21
N TRP A 154 11.81 -6.43 28.41
CA TRP A 154 12.15 -5.02 28.16
C TRP A 154 13.09 -4.41 29.21
N HIS A 155 13.10 -4.94 30.44
CA HIS A 155 13.93 -4.41 31.52
C HIS A 155 15.37 -4.92 31.42
N SER A 156 15.56 -6.12 30.88
CA SER A 156 16.88 -6.71 30.62
C SER A 156 17.44 -6.41 29.23
N ILE A 157 16.75 -5.61 28.40
CA ILE A 157 17.17 -5.34 27.03
C ILE A 157 18.58 -4.73 26.97
N ARG A 158 19.47 -5.35 26.20
CA ARG A 158 20.82 -4.85 25.93
C ARG A 158 20.96 -4.48 24.47
N LEU A 159 22.01 -3.71 24.18
CA LEU A 159 22.35 -3.35 22.81
C LEU A 159 22.59 -4.57 21.90
N VAL A 160 23.21 -5.63 22.44
CA VAL A 160 23.47 -6.88 21.69
C VAL A 160 22.19 -7.54 21.20
N ASP A 161 21.09 -7.43 21.95
CA ASP A 161 19.80 -8.01 21.58
C ASP A 161 19.16 -7.19 20.44
N VAL A 162 19.32 -5.87 20.47
CA VAL A 162 18.89 -4.96 19.39
C VAL A 162 19.71 -5.19 18.11
N ASP A 163 21.03 -5.35 18.24
CA ASP A 163 21.93 -5.60 17.12
C ASP A 163 21.62 -6.96 16.47
N ALA A 164 21.47 -8.02 17.27
CA ALA A 164 21.08 -9.34 16.79
C ALA A 164 19.76 -9.29 15.98
N PHE A 165 18.76 -8.56 16.51
CA PHE A 165 17.50 -8.34 15.80
C PHE A 165 17.69 -7.63 14.46
N LEU A 166 18.42 -6.51 14.44
CA LEU A 166 18.62 -5.71 13.23
C LEU A 166 19.45 -6.46 12.17
N VAL A 167 20.44 -7.25 12.59
CA VAL A 167 21.23 -8.14 11.70
C VAL A 167 20.34 -9.20 11.06
N ALA A 168 19.49 -9.87 11.85
CA ALA A 168 18.53 -10.85 11.32
C ALA A 168 17.53 -10.20 10.33
N TYR A 169 17.08 -8.97 10.61
CA TYR A 169 16.22 -8.22 9.71
C TYR A 169 16.92 -7.82 8.41
N ALA A 170 18.19 -7.44 8.47
CA ALA A 170 18.99 -7.05 7.31
C ALA A 170 19.18 -8.19 6.30
N GLN A 171 19.13 -9.44 6.73
CA GLN A 171 19.18 -10.60 5.83
C GLN A 171 17.91 -10.76 4.99
N ARG A 172 16.76 -10.23 5.45
CA ARG A 172 15.45 -10.46 4.83
C ARG A 172 14.86 -9.22 4.15
N TYR A 173 15.21 -8.04 4.64
CA TYR A 173 14.60 -6.78 4.24
C TYR A 173 15.61 -5.81 3.62
N SER A 174 15.10 -4.84 2.86
CA SER A 174 15.94 -3.80 2.26
C SER A 174 16.56 -2.91 3.34
N ARG A 175 17.76 -2.37 3.06
CA ARG A 175 18.46 -1.46 3.99
C ARG A 175 17.61 -0.25 4.41
N SER A 176 16.80 0.30 3.49
CA SER A 176 15.89 1.41 3.79
C SER A 176 14.77 1.01 4.77
N TYR A 177 14.22 -0.20 4.63
CA TYR A 177 13.23 -0.72 5.57
C TYR A 177 13.85 -0.94 6.96
N VAL A 178 15.02 -1.57 7.03
CA VAL A 178 15.73 -1.81 8.29
C VAL A 178 16.14 -0.50 8.97
N SER A 179 16.54 0.51 8.20
CA SER A 179 16.78 1.86 8.73
C SER A 179 15.51 2.47 9.36
N GLY A 180 14.35 2.26 8.74
CA GLY A 180 13.05 2.63 9.32
C GLY A 180 12.70 1.84 10.60
N VAL A 181 13.04 0.55 10.65
CA VAL A 181 12.90 -0.29 11.85
C VAL A 181 13.79 0.24 12.98
N ALA A 182 15.07 0.48 12.72
CA ALA A 182 16.00 1.06 13.68
C ALA A 182 15.49 2.41 14.21
N CYS A 183 14.94 3.28 13.36
CA CYS A 183 14.31 4.53 13.79
C CYS A 183 13.13 4.30 14.76
N SER A 184 12.27 3.31 14.50
CA SER A 184 11.20 2.94 15.43
C SER A 184 11.74 2.45 16.77
N ILE A 185 12.79 1.63 16.76
CA ILE A 185 13.45 1.12 17.97
C ILE A 185 14.04 2.27 18.78
N ARG A 186 14.77 3.20 18.16
CA ARG A 186 15.32 4.38 18.85
C ARG A 186 14.23 5.20 19.55
N CYS A 187 13.10 5.43 18.87
CA CYS A 187 11.97 6.13 19.50
C CYS A 187 11.41 5.37 20.71
N PHE A 188 11.36 4.04 20.65
CA PHE A 188 10.84 3.22 21.74
C PHE A 188 11.80 3.14 22.92
N LEU A 189 13.10 2.94 22.68
CA LEU A 189 14.12 2.96 23.73
C LEU A 189 14.14 4.30 24.48
N ARG A 190 13.98 5.41 23.74
CA ARG A 190 13.84 6.74 24.34
C ARG A 190 12.58 6.87 25.21
N PHE A 191 11.47 6.25 24.79
CA PHE A 191 10.25 6.18 25.60
C PHE A 191 10.45 5.32 26.85
N LEU A 192 11.11 4.15 26.74
CA LEU A 192 11.42 3.30 27.90
C LEU A 192 12.30 4.03 28.91
N HIS A 193 13.29 4.77 28.44
CA HIS A 193 14.13 5.57 29.33
C HIS A 193 13.36 6.73 29.96
N TRP A 194 12.58 7.48 29.16
CA TRP A 194 11.74 8.58 29.66
C TRP A 194 10.67 8.14 30.69
N SER A 195 10.21 6.90 30.61
CA SER A 195 9.24 6.30 31.53
C SER A 195 9.89 5.46 32.64
N ASP A 196 11.19 5.63 32.88
CA ASP A 196 11.99 4.96 33.93
C ASP A 196 11.94 3.42 33.88
N ARG A 197 11.67 2.83 32.70
CA ARG A 197 11.66 1.37 32.49
C ARG A 197 13.04 0.80 32.25
N ILE A 198 13.95 1.62 31.73
CA ILE A 198 15.37 1.29 31.58
C ILE A 198 16.24 2.42 32.17
N PRO A 199 17.32 2.08 32.88
CA PRO A 199 18.15 3.06 33.58
C PRO A 199 19.00 3.92 32.64
N VAL A 200 19.26 3.44 31.42
CA VAL A 200 20.15 4.08 30.44
C VAL A 200 19.45 4.19 29.09
N ASP A 201 19.56 5.36 28.44
CA ASP A 201 19.07 5.53 27.07
C ASP A 201 19.96 4.79 26.06
N LEU A 202 19.49 3.65 25.57
CA LEU A 202 20.17 2.88 24.53
C LEU A 202 19.91 3.43 23.11
N SER A 203 19.04 4.44 22.94
CA SER A 203 18.58 4.87 21.62
C SER A 203 19.69 5.42 20.72
N GLU A 204 20.66 6.14 21.28
CA GLU A 204 21.79 6.70 20.53
C GLU A 204 22.79 5.63 20.09
N ALA A 205 22.86 4.49 20.81
CA ALA A 205 23.76 3.40 20.49
C ALA A 205 23.24 2.48 19.36
N VAL A 206 21.95 2.55 19.02
CA VAL A 206 21.38 1.73 17.94
C VAL A 206 21.94 2.17 16.59
N ILE A 207 22.64 1.29 15.89
CA ILE A 207 23.21 1.57 14.57
C ILE A 207 22.20 1.16 13.47
N ALA A 208 21.94 2.07 12.53
CA ALA A 208 21.12 1.77 11.36
C ALA A 208 22.01 1.47 10.15
N PRO A 209 21.57 0.62 9.20
CA PRO A 209 22.32 0.40 7.97
C PRO A 209 22.57 1.70 7.21
N VAL A 210 23.81 1.93 6.78
CA VAL A 210 24.19 3.11 6.00
C VAL A 210 23.36 3.19 4.72
N GLN A 211 22.79 4.37 4.46
CA GLN A 211 22.06 4.72 3.24
C GLN A 211 22.86 5.77 2.46
N PRO A 212 23.75 5.40 1.52
CA PRO A 212 24.48 6.39 0.75
C PRO A 212 23.50 7.19 -0.13
N ARG A 213 23.50 8.52 0.05
CA ARG A 213 22.48 9.45 -0.51
C ARG A 213 22.27 9.33 -2.02
N LEU A 214 23.29 8.91 -2.77
CA LEU A 214 23.29 8.88 -4.24
C LEU A 214 23.52 7.49 -4.83
N GLU A 215 23.46 6.42 -4.03
CA GLU A 215 23.72 5.07 -4.54
C GLU A 215 22.69 4.64 -5.60
N ARG A 216 21.45 5.12 -5.46
CA ARG A 216 20.32 4.77 -6.33
C ARG A 216 19.42 5.99 -6.53
N PRO A 217 19.85 6.99 -7.33
CA PRO A 217 19.00 8.12 -7.62
C PRO A 217 17.69 7.60 -8.24
N ARG A 218 16.56 8.14 -7.78
CA ARG A 218 15.27 7.82 -8.39
C ARG A 218 15.34 8.31 -9.83
N ARG A 219 15.22 7.39 -10.79
CA ARG A 219 15.17 7.75 -12.20
C ARG A 219 13.93 8.61 -12.42
N ALA A 220 14.12 9.84 -12.84
CA ALA A 220 13.04 10.63 -13.43
C ALA A 220 12.69 9.98 -14.78
N LEU A 221 11.41 9.92 -15.10
CA LEU A 221 10.98 9.55 -16.44
C LEU A 221 11.36 10.68 -17.40
N ALA A 222 11.81 10.32 -18.60
CA ALA A 222 12.00 11.31 -19.66
C ALA A 222 10.65 11.97 -19.97
N TRP A 223 10.66 13.24 -20.36
CA TRP A 223 9.43 13.99 -20.60
C TRP A 223 8.58 13.34 -21.69
N GLU A 224 9.23 12.76 -22.70
CA GLU A 224 8.59 12.03 -23.79
C GLU A 224 7.82 10.80 -23.27
N ASP A 225 8.35 10.11 -22.26
CA ASP A 225 7.66 8.97 -21.62
C ASP A 225 6.47 9.41 -20.80
N VAL A 226 6.58 10.55 -20.09
CA VAL A 226 5.45 11.17 -19.38
C VAL A 226 4.34 11.54 -20.36
N GLN A 227 4.70 12.15 -21.50
CA GLN A 227 3.73 12.48 -22.55
C GLN A 227 3.08 11.24 -23.15
N ARG A 228 3.83 10.15 -23.39
CA ARG A 228 3.27 8.87 -23.84
C ARG A 228 2.28 8.32 -22.83
N LEU A 229 2.61 8.37 -21.54
CA LEU A 229 1.74 7.91 -20.46
C LEU A 229 0.44 8.72 -20.40
N LEU A 230 0.51 10.05 -20.48
CA LEU A 230 -0.68 10.92 -20.52
C LEU A 230 -1.55 10.65 -21.76
N LYS A 231 -0.93 10.44 -22.93
CA LYS A 231 -1.63 10.13 -24.18
C LYS A 231 -2.30 8.76 -24.18
N ALA A 232 -1.76 7.80 -23.44
CA ALA A 232 -2.29 6.45 -23.34
C ALA A 232 -3.58 6.35 -22.51
N VAL A 233 -3.95 7.38 -21.76
CA VAL A 233 -5.17 7.38 -20.94
C VAL A 233 -6.41 7.55 -21.81
N ASP A 234 -7.35 6.60 -21.71
CA ASP A 234 -8.63 6.64 -22.42
C ASP A 234 -9.61 7.62 -21.77
N ARG A 235 -9.59 8.87 -22.24
CA ARG A 235 -10.43 9.98 -21.77
C ARG A 235 -11.90 9.89 -22.20
N SER A 236 -12.34 8.82 -22.87
CA SER A 236 -13.77 8.60 -23.18
C SER A 236 -14.58 8.11 -21.98
N THR A 237 -13.89 7.70 -20.90
CA THR A 237 -14.51 7.19 -19.67
C THR A 237 -14.33 8.18 -18.52
N LEU A 238 -15.25 8.16 -17.55
CA LEU A 238 -15.19 9.01 -16.35
C LEU A 238 -13.88 8.84 -15.57
N MET A 239 -13.41 7.60 -15.39
CA MET A 239 -12.12 7.40 -14.71
C MET A 239 -10.93 7.77 -15.58
N GLY A 240 -11.00 7.58 -16.90
CA GLY A 240 -9.89 8.02 -17.74
C GLY A 240 -9.72 9.53 -17.67
N LEU A 241 -10.82 10.29 -17.57
CA LEU A 241 -10.76 11.72 -17.26
C LEU A 241 -10.15 11.98 -15.87
N ARG A 242 -10.57 11.24 -14.84
CA ARG A 242 -10.00 11.34 -13.49
C ARG A 242 -8.50 11.05 -13.46
N ASP A 243 -8.10 9.90 -14.02
CA ASP A 243 -6.74 9.39 -14.00
C ASP A 243 -5.84 10.30 -14.85
N TYR A 244 -6.33 10.81 -15.97
CA TYR A 244 -5.63 11.83 -16.77
C TYR A 244 -5.42 13.11 -15.96
N ALA A 245 -6.44 13.64 -15.28
CA ALA A 245 -6.32 14.83 -14.45
C ALA A 245 -5.32 14.63 -13.30
N LEU A 246 -5.37 13.48 -12.61
CA LEU A 246 -4.43 13.13 -11.55
C LEU A 246 -2.99 13.04 -12.08
N LEU A 247 -2.76 12.31 -13.17
CA LEU A 247 -1.43 12.15 -13.76
C LEU A 247 -0.88 13.47 -14.29
N LEU A 248 -1.73 14.32 -14.88
CA LEU A 248 -1.36 15.65 -15.34
C LEU A 248 -0.94 16.54 -14.17
N MET A 249 -1.71 16.58 -13.08
CA MET A 249 -1.34 17.34 -11.88
C MET A 249 -0.04 16.83 -11.25
N MET A 250 0.12 15.51 -11.12
CA MET A 250 1.33 14.90 -10.56
C MET A 250 2.58 15.22 -11.39
N SER A 251 2.46 15.18 -12.72
CA SER A 251 3.58 15.49 -13.62
C SER A 251 3.88 16.99 -13.74
N THR A 252 2.87 17.85 -13.61
CA THR A 252 3.02 19.30 -13.77
C THR A 252 3.49 19.99 -12.50
N TYR A 253 2.93 19.63 -11.35
CA TYR A 253 3.22 20.28 -10.07
C TYR A 253 4.11 19.44 -9.14
N GLY A 254 4.43 18.20 -9.53
CA GLY A 254 5.21 17.29 -8.70
C GLY A 254 4.45 16.77 -7.47
N LEU A 255 3.11 16.78 -7.50
CA LEU A 255 2.29 16.28 -6.39
C LEU A 255 2.54 14.79 -6.16
N GLY A 256 2.69 14.42 -4.89
CA GLY A 256 2.63 13.04 -4.46
C GLY A 256 1.21 12.48 -4.56
N ALA A 257 1.08 11.16 -4.70
CA ALA A 257 -0.23 10.51 -4.78
C ALA A 257 -1.14 10.84 -3.57
N GLY A 258 -0.57 10.92 -2.36
CA GLY A 258 -1.33 11.28 -1.17
C GLY A 258 -1.83 12.72 -1.15
N GLU A 259 -1.16 13.63 -1.85
CA GLU A 259 -1.59 15.02 -2.02
C GLU A 259 -2.72 15.08 -3.05
N ALA A 260 -2.50 14.52 -4.24
CA ALA A 260 -3.46 14.58 -5.34
C ALA A 260 -4.81 13.91 -5.02
N ILE A 261 -4.83 12.78 -4.31
CA ILE A 261 -6.10 12.07 -3.99
C ILE A 261 -6.93 12.74 -2.89
N ARG A 262 -6.36 13.68 -2.14
CA ARG A 262 -7.04 14.38 -1.04
C ARG A 262 -7.62 15.72 -1.46
N LEU A 263 -7.33 16.18 -2.67
CA LEU A 263 -7.89 17.41 -3.22
C LEU A 263 -9.42 17.32 -3.25
N ARG A 264 -10.05 18.39 -2.79
CA ARG A 264 -11.49 18.58 -2.76
C ARG A 264 -11.89 19.68 -3.73
N PHE A 265 -13.18 19.77 -4.03
CA PHE A 265 -13.69 20.83 -4.91
C PHE A 265 -13.50 22.22 -4.32
N GLU A 266 -13.58 22.34 -2.99
CA GLU A 266 -13.32 23.56 -2.23
C GLU A 266 -11.85 24.03 -2.30
N ASP A 267 -10.94 23.14 -2.68
CA ASP A 267 -9.52 23.48 -2.83
C ASP A 267 -9.21 24.18 -4.17
N ILE A 268 -10.17 24.24 -5.10
CA ILE A 268 -10.01 24.84 -6.42
C ILE A 268 -10.72 26.19 -6.44
N ASP A 269 -9.95 27.26 -6.55
CA ASP A 269 -10.48 28.60 -6.78
C ASP A 269 -10.41 28.92 -8.28
N TRP A 270 -11.56 28.85 -8.95
CA TRP A 270 -11.70 29.11 -10.37
C TRP A 270 -11.68 30.61 -10.71
N GLU A 271 -11.98 31.48 -9.75
CA GLU A 271 -11.96 32.93 -9.97
C GLU A 271 -10.54 33.48 -9.82
N ALA A 272 -9.81 32.96 -8.83
CA ALA A 272 -8.41 33.34 -8.59
C ALA A 272 -7.41 32.52 -9.43
N ASP A 273 -7.86 31.53 -10.20
CA ASP A 273 -7.01 30.55 -10.90
C ASP A 273 -5.97 29.92 -9.96
N THR A 274 -6.40 29.42 -8.81
CA THR A 274 -5.50 28.77 -7.84
C THR A 274 -5.98 27.41 -7.35
N LEU A 275 -5.02 26.59 -6.91
CA LEU A 275 -5.22 25.28 -6.31
C LEU A 275 -4.53 25.24 -4.94
N SER A 276 -5.31 25.04 -3.89
CA SER A 276 -4.81 24.87 -2.52
C SER A 276 -4.50 23.40 -2.25
N VAL A 277 -3.32 23.11 -1.68
CA VAL A 277 -2.87 21.74 -1.43
C VAL A 277 -2.28 21.62 -0.05
N VAL A 278 -2.59 20.53 0.66
CA VAL A 278 -2.00 20.22 1.97
C VAL A 278 -1.16 18.96 1.87
N ARG A 279 0.10 19.03 2.31
CA ARG A 279 1.01 17.87 2.39
C ARG A 279 0.59 16.96 3.55
N PRO A 280 0.13 15.72 3.31
CA PRO A 280 -0.39 14.87 4.39
C PRO A 280 0.66 14.49 5.43
N LYS A 281 1.94 14.43 5.04
CA LYS A 281 3.03 14.02 5.91
C LYS A 281 3.49 15.13 6.86
N THR A 282 3.41 16.39 6.44
CA THR A 282 3.95 17.53 7.20
C THR A 282 2.86 18.49 7.68
N GLY A 283 1.63 18.37 7.18
CA GLY A 283 0.55 19.32 7.43
C GLY A 283 0.72 20.67 6.72
N THR A 284 1.77 20.83 5.91
CA THR A 284 2.08 22.09 5.24
C THR A 284 1.09 22.37 4.12
N ALA A 285 0.36 23.49 4.24
CA ALA A 285 -0.48 24.02 3.17
C ALA A 285 0.32 24.91 2.22
N PHE A 286 0.03 24.85 0.92
CA PHE A 286 0.62 25.70 -0.10
C PHE A 286 -0.35 25.88 -1.28
N THR A 287 -0.21 27.00 -1.99
CA THR A 287 -1.06 27.36 -3.13
C THR A 287 -0.26 27.26 -4.42
N LEU A 288 -0.89 26.69 -5.45
CA LEU A 288 -0.33 26.56 -6.80
C LEU A 288 -1.22 27.34 -7.79
N PRO A 289 -0.65 27.87 -8.88
CA PRO A 289 -1.48 28.40 -9.98
C PRO A 289 -2.26 27.25 -10.64
N LEU A 290 -3.53 27.49 -10.95
CA LEU A 290 -4.37 26.57 -11.71
C LEU A 290 -4.06 26.72 -13.20
N LEU A 291 -3.04 26.01 -13.68
CA LEU A 291 -2.63 26.10 -15.08
C LEU A 291 -3.75 25.68 -16.04
N PRO A 292 -3.90 26.33 -17.21
CA PRO A 292 -5.03 26.11 -18.13
C PRO A 292 -5.24 24.64 -18.54
N ALA A 293 -4.15 23.89 -18.75
CA ALA A 293 -4.22 22.47 -19.09
C ALA A 293 -4.82 21.62 -17.96
N VAL A 294 -4.49 21.96 -16.71
CA VAL A 294 -5.03 21.30 -15.52
C VAL A 294 -6.48 21.73 -15.29
N ALA A 295 -6.77 23.02 -15.38
CA ALA A 295 -8.13 23.57 -15.28
C ALA A 295 -9.08 22.85 -16.24
N LYS A 296 -8.68 22.71 -17.50
CA LYS A 296 -9.44 21.99 -18.52
C LYS A 296 -9.63 20.52 -18.18
N ALA A 297 -8.57 19.82 -17.75
CA ALA A 297 -8.67 18.40 -17.40
C ALA A 297 -9.64 18.17 -16.22
N LEU A 298 -9.60 19.04 -15.22
CA LEU A 298 -10.52 19.01 -14.08
C LEU A 298 -11.96 19.35 -14.50
N ALA A 299 -12.14 20.36 -15.34
CA ALA A 299 -13.45 20.76 -15.86
C ALA A 299 -14.09 19.64 -16.70
N ASP A 300 -13.32 18.95 -17.56
CA ASP A 300 -13.79 17.82 -18.37
C ASP A 300 -14.27 16.67 -17.46
N TYR A 301 -13.47 16.32 -16.43
CA TYR A 301 -13.83 15.31 -15.45
C TYR A 301 -15.11 15.68 -14.68
N LEU A 302 -15.17 16.90 -14.14
CA LEU A 302 -16.30 17.42 -13.38
C LEU A 302 -17.59 17.49 -14.22
N GLY A 303 -17.48 17.98 -15.46
CA GLY A 303 -18.59 18.06 -16.40
C GLY A 303 -19.13 16.69 -16.75
N SER A 304 -18.25 15.70 -16.97
CA SER A 304 -18.67 14.31 -17.22
C SER A 304 -19.32 13.67 -15.99
N MET A 305 -18.84 13.97 -14.78
CA MET A 305 -19.41 13.46 -13.53
C MET A 305 -20.85 13.95 -13.32
N LYS A 306 -21.09 15.24 -13.55
CA LYS A 306 -22.44 15.85 -13.48
C LYS A 306 -23.41 15.22 -14.47
N LYS A 307 -22.99 14.99 -15.72
CA LYS A 307 -23.83 14.37 -16.76
C LYS A 307 -24.27 12.94 -16.43
N LEU A 308 -23.47 12.21 -15.64
CA LEU A 308 -23.74 10.83 -15.24
C LEU A 308 -24.56 10.73 -13.94
N GLY A 309 -25.02 11.85 -13.37
CA GLY A 309 -25.82 11.85 -12.14
C GLY A 309 -25.08 11.36 -10.91
N VAL A 310 -23.74 11.32 -10.94
CA VAL A 310 -22.92 10.91 -9.81
C VAL A 310 -22.87 12.09 -8.83
N SER A 311 -23.77 12.09 -7.85
CA SER A 311 -23.75 13.06 -6.75
C SER A 311 -22.54 12.77 -5.86
N SER A 312 -21.72 13.79 -5.60
CA SER A 312 -20.63 13.71 -4.63
C SER A 312 -21.23 13.64 -3.23
N ALA A 313 -21.29 12.44 -2.63
CA ALA A 313 -21.53 12.32 -1.20
C ALA A 313 -20.35 12.96 -0.44
N PRO A 314 -20.59 13.74 0.62
CA PRO A 314 -19.52 14.28 1.44
C PRO A 314 -18.88 13.12 2.24
N GLY A 315 -17.56 13.00 2.16
CA GLY A 315 -16.75 12.06 2.91
C GLY A 315 -15.61 12.75 3.65
#